data_AF-A0A0C2VSJ3-F1
#
_entry.id   AF-A0A0C2VSJ3-F1
#
_cell.length_a   1.000
_cell.length_b   1.000
_cell.length_c   1.000
_cell.angle_alpha   90.00
_cell.angle_beta   90.00
_cell.angle_gamma   90.00
#
_symmetry.space_group_name_H-M   'P 1'
#
loop_
_entity.id
_entity.type
_entity.pdbx_description
1 polymer ?
#
loop_
_entity_poly.entity_id
_entity_poly.type
_entity_poly.pdbx_seq_one_letter_code
_entity_poly.pdbx_strand_id
1 'polypeptide(L)'
;MEKQLTYDQVDTIVEAIQRVHDDLRDYEWMSIKVRKYSSENRSNQSAGDLPAAATAKYGIESSLPKAPYGISDPTFNAAKKQMRVWERHQRYKKKIELIDQSAAALANERERLVIEGILDGLKANELAQELNVSRQTIQEIKRSAVRELAKIMYLD
;
A
#
# COMPACT_ATOMS: atom_id res chain seq x y z
N MET A 1 -21.92 35.46 6.61
CA MET A 1 -22.41 34.51 7.64
C MET A 1 -21.36 33.41 7.71
N GLU A 2 -20.53 33.36 8.76
CA GLU A 2 -19.57 32.27 8.92
C GLU A 2 -20.33 30.96 9.13
N LYS A 3 -20.11 29.98 8.26
CA LYS A 3 -20.69 28.64 8.41
C LYS A 3 -19.89 27.93 9.48
N GLN A 4 -20.44 27.84 10.70
CA GLN A 4 -19.81 27.08 11.78
C GLN A 4 -19.83 25.59 11.41
N LEU A 5 -18.69 24.93 11.57
CA LEU A 5 -18.57 23.49 11.37
C LEU A 5 -19.21 22.76 12.56
N THR A 6 -19.95 21.69 12.31
CA THR A 6 -20.45 20.82 13.38
C THR A 6 -19.32 19.97 13.95
N TYR A 7 -19.47 19.50 15.20
CA TYR A 7 -18.49 18.61 15.83
C TYR A 7 -18.21 17.35 14.98
N ASP A 8 -19.27 16.74 14.46
CA ASP A 8 -19.22 15.54 13.61
C ASP A 8 -18.43 15.77 12.30
N GLN A 9 -18.57 16.97 11.71
CA GLN A 9 -17.80 17.36 10.53
C GLN A 9 -16.31 17.52 10.84
N VAL A 10 -15.97 18.08 12.00
CA VAL A 10 -14.57 18.20 12.44
C VAL A 10 -13.96 16.82 12.63
N ASP A 11 -14.67 15.92 13.31
CA ASP A 11 -14.19 14.56 13.59
C ASP A 11 -13.93 13.79 12.30
N THR A 12 -14.86 13.85 11.35
CA THR A 12 -14.73 13.24 10.02
C THR A 12 -13.48 13.74 9.27
N ILE A 13 -13.21 15.06 9.32
CA ILE A 13 -12.02 15.64 8.68
C ILE A 13 -10.74 15.17 9.37
N VAL A 14 -10.72 15.12 10.69
CA VAL A 14 -9.56 14.67 11.46
C VAL A 14 -9.27 13.21 11.17
N GLU A 15 -10.30 12.36 11.13
CA GLU A 15 -10.16 10.95 10.71
C GLU A 15 -9.60 10.82 9.30
N ALA A 16 -10.12 11.60 8.34
CA ALA A 16 -9.65 11.57 6.96
C ALA A 16 -8.15 11.93 6.85
N ILE A 17 -7.72 12.99 7.53
CA ILE A 17 -6.31 13.40 7.59
C ILE A 17 -5.44 12.28 8.19
N GLN A 18 -5.89 11.67 9.28
CA GLN A 18 -5.16 10.59 9.94
C GLN A 18 -5.04 9.36 9.01
N ARG A 19 -6.11 9.00 8.30
CA ARG A 19 -6.10 7.91 7.31
C ARG A 19 -5.11 8.16 6.19
N VAL A 20 -5.03 9.38 5.66
CA VAL A 20 -4.01 9.74 4.65
C VAL A 20 -2.61 9.59 5.20
N HIS A 21 -2.36 9.99 6.46
CA HIS A 21 -1.05 9.78 7.08
C HIS A 21 -0.66 8.30 7.19
N ASP A 22 -1.60 7.45 7.61
CA ASP A 22 -1.36 6.01 7.69
C ASP A 22 -1.15 5.39 6.31
N ASP A 23 -1.94 5.81 5.31
CA ASP A 23 -1.82 5.35 3.93
C ASP A 23 -0.47 5.72 3.30
N LEU A 24 -0.01 6.96 3.48
CA LEU A 24 1.30 7.40 2.99
C LEU A 24 2.45 6.65 3.69
N ARG A 25 2.33 6.37 4.99
CA ARG A 25 3.32 5.58 5.73
C ARG A 25 3.40 4.15 5.22
N ASP A 26 2.24 3.55 4.96
CA ASP A 26 2.16 2.13 4.59
C ASP A 26 2.39 1.91 3.08
N TYR A 27 2.39 2.98 2.28
CA TYR A 27 2.52 2.94 0.81
C TYR A 27 3.75 2.15 0.34
N GLU A 28 4.95 2.54 0.78
CA GLU A 28 6.19 1.90 0.34
C GLU A 28 6.17 0.39 0.64
N TRP A 29 5.73 0.04 1.85
CA TRP A 29 5.59 -1.35 2.26
C TRP A 29 4.57 -2.11 1.41
N MET A 30 3.39 -1.53 1.14
CA MET A 30 2.37 -2.11 0.27
C MET A 30 2.93 -2.33 -1.15
N SER A 31 3.64 -1.35 -1.69
CA SER A 31 4.26 -1.39 -3.02
C SER A 31 5.30 -2.50 -3.14
N ILE A 32 6.17 -2.66 -2.13
CA ILE A 32 7.12 -3.77 -2.05
C ILE A 32 6.38 -5.12 -1.99
N LYS A 33 5.31 -5.23 -1.20
CA LYS A 33 4.51 -6.47 -1.10
C LYS A 33 3.88 -6.83 -2.44
N VAL A 34 3.26 -5.86 -3.12
CA VAL A 34 2.63 -6.07 -4.43
C VAL A 34 3.67 -6.47 -5.48
N ARG A 35 4.84 -5.82 -5.50
CA ARG A 35 5.95 -6.15 -6.40
C ARG A 35 6.43 -7.60 -6.18
N LYS A 36 6.69 -7.97 -4.92
CA LYS A 36 7.16 -9.32 -4.54
C LYS A 36 6.16 -10.41 -4.95
N TYR A 37 4.87 -10.22 -4.65
CA TYR A 37 3.84 -11.17 -5.05
C TYR A 37 3.73 -11.28 -6.57
N SER A 38 3.83 -10.16 -7.28
CA SER A 38 3.76 -10.17 -8.75
C SER A 38 4.96 -10.88 -9.38
N SER A 39 6.17 -10.73 -8.83
CA SER A 39 7.36 -11.44 -9.32
C SER A 39 7.29 -12.95 -9.04
N GLU A 40 6.85 -13.35 -7.85
CA GLU A 40 6.71 -14.77 -7.47
C GLU A 40 5.67 -15.50 -8.34
N ASN A 41 4.57 -14.81 -8.71
CA ASN A 41 3.56 -15.39 -9.59
C ASN A 41 3.98 -15.35 -11.07
N ARG A 42 4.74 -14.35 -11.52
CA ARG A 42 5.30 -14.33 -12.88
C ARG A 42 6.34 -15.42 -13.10
N SER A 43 7.25 -15.66 -12.14
CA SER A 43 8.19 -16.78 -12.24
C SER A 43 7.49 -18.14 -12.34
N ASN A 44 6.31 -18.27 -11.73
CA ASN A 44 5.48 -19.48 -11.88
C ASN A 44 4.78 -19.57 -13.24
N GLN A 45 4.47 -18.43 -13.89
CA GLN A 45 3.87 -18.39 -15.23
C GLN A 45 4.90 -18.55 -16.35
N SER A 46 6.11 -18.00 -16.21
CA SER A 46 7.20 -18.17 -17.18
C SER A 46 7.82 -19.59 -17.17
N ALA A 47 7.47 -20.41 -16.18
CA ALA A 47 7.69 -21.86 -16.21
C ALA A 47 6.61 -22.62 -17.01
N GLY A 48 5.67 -21.89 -17.64
CA GLY A 48 4.52 -22.44 -18.37
C GLY A 48 4.78 -22.84 -19.82
N ASP A 49 5.97 -22.60 -20.37
CA ASP A 49 6.36 -23.07 -21.73
C ASP A 49 7.20 -24.37 -21.70
N LEU A 50 7.20 -25.10 -20.58
CA LEU A 50 7.75 -26.45 -20.51
C LEU A 50 6.67 -27.41 -20.00
N PRO A 51 6.28 -28.44 -20.77
CA PRO A 51 5.47 -29.51 -20.22
C PRO A 51 6.34 -30.32 -19.27
N ALA A 52 5.82 -30.54 -18.06
CA ALA A 52 6.31 -31.43 -17.00
C ALA A 52 7.12 -30.81 -15.85
N ALA A 53 6.56 -31.02 -14.64
CA ALA A 53 7.28 -31.22 -13.39
C ALA A 53 8.11 -30.05 -12.81
N ALA A 54 7.45 -28.96 -12.42
CA ALA A 54 7.94 -28.09 -11.36
C ALA A 54 7.13 -28.34 -10.08
N THR A 55 7.41 -29.47 -9.47
CA THR A 55 7.18 -29.71 -8.04
C THR A 55 7.56 -28.46 -7.24
N ALA A 56 6.56 -27.84 -6.61
CA ALA A 56 6.82 -26.99 -5.46
C ALA A 56 7.74 -27.81 -4.53
N LYS A 57 8.97 -27.35 -4.31
CA LYS A 57 9.89 -27.98 -3.36
C LYS A 57 9.31 -27.82 -1.96
N TYR A 58 8.37 -28.70 -1.61
CA TYR A 58 8.10 -29.07 -0.24
C TYR A 58 9.42 -29.61 0.30
N GLY A 59 9.95 -28.95 1.32
CA GLY A 59 11.16 -29.37 2.01
C GLY A 59 11.08 -30.86 2.34
N ILE A 60 12.20 -31.53 2.15
CA ILE A 60 12.46 -32.96 2.39
C ILE A 60 12.11 -33.39 3.84
N GLU A 61 11.77 -32.45 4.72
CA GLU A 61 11.27 -32.65 6.09
C GLU A 61 9.82 -33.19 6.18
N SER A 62 9.07 -33.31 5.08
CA SER A 62 7.71 -33.90 5.11
C SER A 62 7.68 -35.44 5.13
N SER A 63 8.81 -36.10 5.34
CA SER A 63 8.97 -37.57 5.31
C SER A 63 8.62 -38.29 6.62
N LEU A 64 8.24 -37.57 7.68
CA LEU A 64 7.80 -38.18 8.94
C LEU A 64 6.26 -38.20 9.01
N PRO A 65 5.60 -39.37 8.98
CA PRO A 65 4.16 -39.44 9.18
C PRO A 65 3.83 -39.05 10.63
N LYS A 66 3.12 -37.92 10.80
CA LYS A 66 2.55 -37.54 12.10
C LYS A 66 1.13 -38.12 12.25
N ALA A 67 0.82 -38.47 13.49
CA ALA A 67 -0.29 -39.29 13.98
C ALA A 67 -1.69 -39.00 13.36
N PRO A 68 -2.60 -40.01 13.34
CA PRO A 68 -3.89 -39.93 12.67
C PRO A 68 -4.93 -39.26 13.58
N TYR A 69 -4.86 -37.95 13.77
CA TYR A 69 -5.94 -37.22 14.42
C TYR A 69 -6.20 -35.88 13.71
N GLY A 70 -7.37 -35.80 13.06
CA GLY A 70 -7.89 -34.61 12.39
C GLY A 70 -7.78 -34.69 10.87
N ILE A 71 -8.88 -34.97 10.20
CA ILE A 71 -9.03 -34.85 8.73
C ILE A 71 -9.09 -33.35 8.40
N SER A 72 -7.95 -32.67 8.55
CA SER A 72 -7.73 -31.35 7.97
C SER A 72 -7.21 -31.61 6.57
N ASP A 73 -8.05 -31.44 5.55
CA ASP A 73 -7.60 -31.52 4.14
C ASP A 73 -6.49 -30.47 3.92
N PRO A 74 -5.21 -30.90 3.76
CA PRO A 74 -4.09 -29.97 3.61
C PRO A 74 -4.21 -29.11 2.35
N THR A 75 -4.84 -29.64 1.31
CA THR A 75 -5.08 -28.96 0.03
C THR A 75 -6.09 -27.84 0.20
N PHE A 76 -7.20 -28.12 0.88
CA PHE A 76 -8.22 -27.10 1.19
C PHE A 76 -7.63 -25.95 2.03
N ASN A 77 -6.83 -26.28 3.05
CA ASN A 77 -6.18 -25.27 3.89
C ASN A 77 -5.14 -24.43 3.12
N ALA A 78 -4.38 -25.05 2.22
CA ALA A 78 -3.47 -24.34 1.32
C ALA A 78 -4.23 -23.38 0.40
N ALA A 79 -5.31 -23.82 -0.23
CA ALA A 79 -6.15 -22.98 -1.10
C ALA A 79 -6.72 -21.78 -0.33
N LYS A 80 -7.28 -22.00 0.88
CA LYS A 80 -7.79 -20.94 1.76
C LYS A 80 -6.71 -19.92 2.13
N LYS A 81 -5.48 -20.38 2.38
CA LYS A 81 -4.34 -19.50 2.65
C LYS A 81 -3.99 -18.65 1.42
N GLN A 82 -3.95 -19.24 0.23
CA GLN A 82 -3.69 -18.53 -1.02
C GLN A 82 -4.76 -17.48 -1.31
N MET A 83 -6.04 -17.80 -1.11
CA MET A 83 -7.13 -16.83 -1.26
C MET A 83 -6.95 -15.62 -0.35
N ARG A 84 -6.65 -15.83 0.94
CA ARG A 84 -6.40 -14.73 1.90
C ARG A 84 -5.22 -13.84 1.50
N VAL A 85 -4.15 -14.44 0.98
CA VAL A 85 -2.98 -13.71 0.48
C VAL A 85 -3.38 -12.88 -0.74
N TRP A 86 -4.07 -13.50 -1.70
CA TRP A 86 -4.55 -12.81 -2.90
C TRP A 86 -5.47 -11.63 -2.56
N GLU A 87 -6.49 -11.83 -1.70
CA GLU A 87 -7.40 -10.77 -1.26
C GLU A 87 -6.66 -9.59 -0.64
N ARG A 88 -5.67 -9.88 0.22
CA ARG A 88 -4.83 -8.86 0.83
C ARG A 88 -4.03 -8.08 -0.21
N HIS A 89 -3.44 -8.76 -1.20
CA HIS A 89 -2.72 -8.09 -2.28
C HIS A 89 -3.64 -7.25 -3.16
N GLN A 90 -4.87 -7.69 -3.43
CA GLN A 90 -5.83 -6.87 -4.16
C GLN A 90 -6.19 -5.59 -3.39
N ARG A 91 -6.33 -5.66 -2.06
CA ARG A 91 -6.55 -4.48 -1.22
C ARG A 91 -5.37 -3.50 -1.31
N TYR A 92 -4.14 -4.00 -1.25
CA TYR A 92 -2.95 -3.15 -1.40
C TYR A 92 -2.89 -2.49 -2.77
N LYS A 93 -3.15 -3.22 -3.85
CA LYS A 93 -3.19 -2.65 -5.20
C LYS A 93 -4.19 -1.51 -5.32
N LYS A 94 -5.43 -1.74 -4.87
CA LYS A 94 -6.47 -0.71 -4.90
C LYS A 94 -6.08 0.53 -4.08
N LYS A 95 -5.45 0.32 -2.93
CA LYS A 95 -5.03 1.41 -2.05
C LYS A 95 -3.89 2.22 -2.67
N ILE A 96 -2.87 1.55 -3.23
CA ILE A 96 -1.78 2.20 -3.97
C ILE A 96 -2.35 3.02 -5.13
N GLU A 97 -3.21 2.40 -5.96
CA GLU A 97 -3.82 3.05 -7.11
C GLU A 97 -4.63 4.30 -6.71
N LEU A 98 -5.39 4.22 -5.62
CA LEU A 98 -6.11 5.38 -5.08
C LEU A 98 -5.15 6.50 -4.69
N ILE A 99 -4.05 6.18 -3.99
CA ILE A 99 -3.05 7.16 -3.55
C ILE A 99 -2.37 7.80 -4.76
N ASP A 100 -1.95 7.01 -5.75
CA ASP A 100 -1.29 7.50 -6.97
C ASP A 100 -2.20 8.44 -7.76
N GLN A 101 -3.46 8.05 -7.96
CA GLN A 101 -4.46 8.89 -8.66
C GLN A 101 -4.74 10.19 -7.89
N SER A 102 -4.83 10.11 -6.57
CA SER A 102 -5.10 11.28 -5.72
C SER A 102 -3.92 12.24 -5.67
N ALA A 103 -2.69 11.71 -5.63
CA ALA A 103 -1.46 12.51 -5.73
C ALA A 103 -1.40 13.26 -7.07
N ALA A 104 -1.71 12.57 -8.18
CA ALA A 104 -1.77 13.17 -9.51
C ALA A 104 -2.86 14.25 -9.64
N ALA A 105 -3.93 14.16 -8.84
CA ALA A 105 -5.03 15.13 -8.82
C ALA A 105 -4.71 16.42 -8.03
N LEU A 106 -3.63 16.46 -7.25
CA LEU A 106 -3.24 17.67 -6.49
C LEU A 106 -2.96 18.84 -7.43
N ALA A 107 -3.62 19.97 -7.20
CA ALA A 107 -3.51 21.15 -8.07
C ALA A 107 -2.19 21.92 -7.89
N ASN A 108 -1.61 21.90 -6.68
CA ASN A 108 -0.37 22.60 -6.39
C ASN A 108 0.83 21.71 -6.69
N GLU A 109 1.66 22.13 -7.64
CA GLU A 109 2.84 21.39 -8.08
C GLU A 109 3.82 21.08 -6.95
N ARG A 110 4.06 22.02 -6.03
CA ARG A 110 4.98 21.79 -4.90
C ARG A 110 4.44 20.76 -3.92
N GLU A 111 3.14 20.75 -3.70
CA GLU A 111 2.48 19.75 -2.85
C GLU A 111 2.53 18.37 -3.50
N ARG A 112 2.26 18.31 -4.81
CA ARG A 112 2.38 17.08 -5.60
C ARG A 112 3.78 16.49 -5.53
N LEU A 113 4.81 17.27 -5.84
CA LEU A 113 6.22 16.83 -5.79
C LEU A 113 6.61 16.30 -4.42
N VAL A 114 6.18 16.95 -3.34
CA VAL A 114 6.46 16.48 -1.97
C VAL A 114 5.76 15.14 -1.70
N ILE A 115 4.52 14.96 -2.17
CA ILE A 115 3.81 13.68 -2.01
C ILE A 115 4.47 12.58 -2.86
N GLU A 116 4.70 12.81 -4.14
CA GLU A 116 5.35 11.85 -5.05
C GLU A 116 6.71 11.41 -4.50
N GLY A 117 7.53 12.35 -4.04
CA GLY A 117 8.80 12.00 -3.41
C GLY A 117 8.65 11.21 -2.11
N ILE A 118 7.60 11.44 -1.31
CA ILE A 118 7.28 10.57 -0.16
C ILE A 118 6.90 9.16 -0.62
N LEU A 119 6.12 9.03 -1.70
CA LEU A 119 5.74 7.73 -2.28
C LEU A 119 6.96 6.96 -2.81
N ASP A 120 7.95 7.68 -3.34
CA ASP A 120 9.25 7.15 -3.77
C ASP A 120 10.20 6.84 -2.60
N GLY A 121 9.83 7.18 -1.36
CA GLY A 121 10.62 6.93 -0.16
C GLY A 121 11.67 7.98 0.17
N LEU A 122 11.62 9.17 -0.47
CA LEU A 122 12.53 10.28 -0.20
C LEU A 122 12.31 10.84 1.20
N LYS A 123 13.42 11.15 1.87
CA LYS A 123 13.40 11.80 3.19
C LYS A 123 13.15 13.30 3.02
N ALA A 124 12.62 13.91 4.08
CA ALA A 124 12.38 15.36 4.11
C ALA A 124 13.64 16.21 3.83
N ASN A 125 14.85 15.69 4.11
CA ASN A 125 16.10 16.39 3.80
C ASN A 125 16.42 16.35 2.30
N GLU A 126 16.12 15.25 1.62
CA GLU A 126 16.33 15.10 0.18
C GLU A 126 15.34 16.01 -0.57
N LEU A 127 14.07 16.00 -0.16
CA LEU A 127 13.03 16.91 -0.68
C LEU A 127 13.38 18.39 -0.45
N ALA A 128 13.92 18.72 0.72
CA ALA A 128 14.35 20.08 1.02
C ALA A 128 15.48 20.55 0.10
N GLN A 129 16.42 19.67 -0.24
CA GLN A 129 17.50 19.96 -1.18
C GLN A 129 16.97 20.12 -2.61
N GLU A 130 16.11 19.20 -3.05
CA GLU A 130 15.51 19.22 -4.39
C GLU A 130 14.69 20.48 -4.65
N LEU A 131 13.88 20.90 -3.66
CA LEU A 131 13.06 22.11 -3.75
C LEU A 131 13.80 23.39 -3.33
N ASN A 132 15.06 23.28 -2.87
CA ASN A 132 15.87 24.37 -2.35
C ASN A 132 15.14 25.20 -1.26
N VAL A 133 14.56 24.51 -0.28
CA VAL A 133 13.82 25.12 0.83
C VAL A 133 14.27 24.55 2.18
N SER A 134 13.84 25.19 3.27
CA SER A 134 14.10 24.66 4.60
C SER A 134 13.30 23.37 4.87
N ARG A 135 13.82 22.53 5.77
CA ARG A 135 13.10 21.34 6.24
C ARG A 135 11.74 21.67 6.86
N GLN A 136 11.63 22.82 7.55
CA GLN A 136 10.36 23.28 8.11
C GLN A 136 9.33 23.56 7.01
N THR A 137 9.75 24.24 5.94
CA THR A 137 8.90 24.52 4.78
C THR A 137 8.40 23.24 4.13
N ILE A 138 9.21 22.18 4.04
CA ILE A 138 8.75 20.87 3.57
C ILE A 138 7.66 20.29 4.47
N GLN A 139 7.78 20.41 5.79
CA GLN A 139 6.72 19.92 6.70
C GLN A 139 5.42 20.72 6.53
N GLU A 140 5.51 22.03 6.28
CA GLU A 140 4.35 22.88 6.01
C GLU A 140 3.68 22.50 4.69
N ILE A 141 4.45 22.33 3.62
CA ILE A 141 3.96 21.86 2.31
C ILE A 141 3.32 20.47 2.46
N LYS A 142 3.99 19.53 3.12
CA LYS A 142 3.46 18.19 3.39
C LYS A 142 2.12 18.26 4.13
N ARG A 143 2.02 19.11 5.16
CA ARG A 143 0.80 19.25 5.96
C ARG A 143 -0.34 19.87 5.15
N SER A 144 -0.04 20.77 4.22
CA SER A 144 -1.00 21.30 3.25
C SER A 144 -1.46 20.20 2.29
N ALA A 145 -0.51 19.52 1.65
CA ALA A 145 -0.76 18.44 0.70
C ALA A 145 -1.61 17.29 1.29
N VAL A 146 -1.32 16.89 2.53
CA VAL A 146 -2.10 15.84 3.22
C VAL A 146 -3.55 16.26 3.45
N ARG A 147 -3.82 17.55 3.72
CA ARG A 147 -5.20 18.04 3.86
C ARG A 147 -5.94 18.03 2.53
N GLU A 148 -5.28 18.43 1.45
CA GLU A 148 -5.88 18.36 0.11
C GLU A 148 -6.12 16.93 -0.35
N LEU A 149 -5.16 16.02 -0.11
CA LEU A 149 -5.35 14.58 -0.33
C LEU A 149 -6.53 14.03 0.46
N ALA A 150 -6.68 14.43 1.74
CA ALA A 150 -7.78 13.96 2.56
C ALA A 150 -9.14 14.37 1.99
N LYS A 151 -9.23 15.57 1.38
CA LYS A 151 -10.42 15.99 0.67
C LYS A 151 -10.71 15.08 -0.51
N ILE A 152 -9.74 14.96 -1.42
CA ILE A 152 -9.84 14.18 -2.66
C ILE A 152 -10.20 12.71 -2.40
N MET A 153 -9.60 12.11 -1.37
CA MET A 153 -9.74 10.68 -1.11
C MET A 153 -10.97 10.31 -0.28
N TYR A 154 -11.38 11.18 0.65
CA TYR A 154 -12.26 10.78 1.75
C TYR A 154 -13.40 11.75 2.07
N LEU A 155 -13.39 12.98 1.52
CA LEU A 155 -14.40 14.00 1.84
C LEU A 155 -15.11 14.56 0.60
N ASP A 156 -14.78 14.05 -0.59
CA ASP A 156 -15.48 14.31 -1.85
C ASP A 156 -16.79 13.53 -1.98
#